data_AF-A0A7D6HS94-F1
#
_entry.id   AF-A0A7D6HS94-F1
#
_cell.length_a   1.000
_cell.length_b   1.000
_cell.length_c   1.000
_cell.angle_alpha   90.00
_cell.angle_beta   90.00
_cell.angle_gamma   90.00
#
_symmetry.space_group_name_H-M   'P 1'
#
loop_
_entity.id
_entity.type
_entity.pdbx_description
1 polymer ?
#
loop_
_entity_poly.entity_id
_entity_poly.type
_entity_poly.pdbx_seq_one_letter_code
_entity_poly.pdbx_strand_id
1 'polypeptide(L)'
;MGQIKSKLTNANLSAANFSNSEMIDAELSGAKLNDAKILHANMHGANLAGADLTKANLTGTNIINGNLSNANLLAANLTGSELQNANLLEANLT
;
A
#
# COMPACT_ATOMS: atom_id res chain seq x y z
N MET A 1 -11.20 13.70 -12.87
CA MET A 1 -11.68 14.56 -11.75
C MET A 1 -10.99 14.10 -10.49
N GLY A 2 -10.19 14.97 -9.88
CA GLY A 2 -9.63 14.87 -8.52
C GLY A 2 -8.62 13.77 -8.25
N GLN A 3 -7.32 14.11 -8.21
CA GLN A 3 -6.37 13.39 -7.34
C GLN A 3 -6.92 13.50 -5.92
N ILE A 4 -7.47 12.42 -5.39
CA ILE A 4 -7.82 12.38 -3.98
C ILE A 4 -6.52 12.06 -3.26
N LYS A 5 -5.89 13.07 -2.67
CA LYS A 5 -5.02 12.84 -1.51
C LYS A 5 -5.92 12.21 -0.44
N SER A 6 -6.00 10.88 -0.45
CA SER A 6 -6.91 10.14 0.40
C SER A 6 -6.28 10.08 1.78
N LYS A 7 -6.77 10.92 2.69
CA LYS A 7 -6.45 10.80 4.12
C LYS A 7 -7.25 9.63 4.69
N LEU A 8 -6.59 8.49 4.75
CA LEU A 8 -7.12 7.20 5.21
C LEU A 8 -6.24 6.63 6.33
N THR A 9 -5.49 7.49 7.03
CA THR A 9 -4.69 7.14 8.21
C THR A 9 -5.56 6.38 9.21
N ASN A 10 -5.08 5.23 9.66
CA ASN A 10 -5.77 4.30 10.56
C ASN A 10 -7.16 3.81 10.09
N ALA A 11 -7.51 4.03 8.82
CA ALA A 11 -8.80 3.59 8.30
C ALA A 11 -8.88 2.06 8.25
N ASN A 12 -10.09 1.53 8.44
CA ASN A 12 -10.36 0.12 8.19
C ASN A 12 -10.76 -0.06 6.72
N LEU A 13 -9.86 -0.64 5.93
CA LEU A 13 -9.99 -0.91 4.50
C LEU A 13 -9.77 -2.40 4.20
N SER A 14 -9.90 -3.26 5.21
CA SER A 14 -9.71 -4.70 5.06
C SER A 14 -10.61 -5.24 3.95
N ALA A 15 -10.05 -6.08 3.08
CA ALA A 15 -10.71 -6.66 1.90
C ALA A 15 -11.29 -5.64 0.88
N ALA A 16 -10.99 -4.35 1.00
CA ALA A 16 -11.42 -3.35 0.04
C ALA A 16 -10.77 -3.58 -1.34
N ASN A 17 -11.42 -3.07 -2.39
CA ASN A 17 -10.92 -3.16 -3.75
C ASN A 17 -10.51 -1.78 -4.27
N PHE A 18 -9.21 -1.60 -4.47
CA PHE A 18 -8.54 -0.43 -5.02
C PHE A 18 -7.81 -0.75 -6.34
N SER A 19 -8.14 -1.87 -6.99
CA SER A 19 -7.46 -2.27 -8.22
C SER A 19 -7.62 -1.20 -9.30
N ASN A 20 -6.51 -0.86 -9.98
CA ASN A 20 -6.41 0.19 -11.01
C ASN A 20 -6.73 1.61 -10.51
N SER A 21 -6.67 1.86 -9.21
CA SER A 21 -6.90 3.19 -8.65
C SER A 21 -5.65 4.09 -8.71
N GLU A 22 -5.89 5.40 -8.73
CA GLU A 22 -4.85 6.43 -8.55
C GLU A 22 -4.84 6.87 -7.08
N MET A 23 -3.79 6.47 -6.36
CA MET A 23 -3.55 6.71 -4.93
C MET A 23 -2.19 7.40 -4.70
N ILE A 24 -1.79 8.26 -5.65
CA ILE A 24 -0.55 9.05 -5.57
C ILE A 24 -0.57 9.90 -4.29
N ASP A 25 0.51 9.85 -3.51
CA ASP A 25 0.66 10.54 -2.22
C ASP A 25 -0.48 10.24 -1.21
N ALA A 26 -1.10 9.06 -1.29
CA ALA A 26 -2.13 8.66 -0.34
C ALA A 26 -1.56 8.52 1.08
N GLU A 27 -2.31 9.00 2.08
CA GLU A 27 -1.96 8.88 3.50
C GLU A 27 -2.69 7.69 4.11
N LEU A 28 -2.00 6.55 4.18
CA LEU A 28 -2.51 5.24 4.62
C LEU A 28 -1.75 4.72 5.85
N SER A 29 -1.03 5.59 6.56
CA SER A 29 -0.28 5.18 7.74
C SER A 29 -1.19 4.54 8.78
N GLY A 30 -0.78 3.38 9.30
CA GLY A 30 -1.55 2.55 10.24
C GLY A 30 -2.87 1.99 9.70
N ALA A 31 -3.18 2.13 8.40
CA ALA A 31 -4.41 1.61 7.84
C ALA A 31 -4.45 0.07 7.87
N LYS A 32 -5.65 -0.50 8.04
CA LYS A 32 -5.88 -1.94 7.88
C LYS A 32 -6.22 -2.23 6.44
N LEU A 33 -5.31 -2.86 5.72
CA LEU A 33 -5.41 -3.25 4.31
C LEU A 33 -5.27 -4.78 4.15
N ASN A 34 -5.43 -5.54 5.24
CA ASN A 34 -5.35 -6.98 5.19
C ASN A 34 -6.39 -7.54 4.20
N ASP A 35 -5.97 -8.51 3.39
CA ASP A 35 -6.76 -9.12 2.31
C ASP A 35 -7.26 -8.14 1.22
N ALA A 36 -6.79 -6.88 1.19
CA ALA A 36 -7.20 -5.90 0.19
C ALA A 36 -6.72 -6.25 -1.22
N LYS A 37 -7.49 -5.85 -2.23
CA LYS A 37 -7.14 -6.00 -3.65
C LYS A 37 -6.67 -4.65 -4.20
N ILE A 38 -5.38 -4.51 -4.44
CA ILE A 38 -4.75 -3.24 -4.84
C ILE A 38 -3.99 -3.46 -6.16
N LEU A 39 -4.49 -4.33 -7.05
CA LEU A 39 -3.77 -4.73 -8.26
C LEU A 39 -3.61 -3.53 -9.21
N HIS A 40 -2.41 -3.37 -9.77
CA HIS A 40 -2.10 -2.31 -10.75
C HIS A 40 -2.42 -0.88 -10.28
N ALA A 41 -2.53 -0.64 -8.97
CA ALA A 41 -2.76 0.70 -8.45
C ALA A 41 -1.48 1.55 -8.56
N ASN A 42 -1.66 2.84 -8.84
CA ASN A 42 -0.59 3.81 -8.76
C ASN A 42 -0.56 4.42 -7.36
N MET A 43 0.42 4.01 -6.56
CA MET A 43 0.65 4.43 -5.18
C MET A 43 2.01 5.15 -5.05
N HIS A 44 2.45 5.83 -6.10
CA HIS A 44 3.68 6.61 -6.07
C HIS A 44 3.66 7.58 -4.88
N GLY A 45 4.71 7.58 -4.07
CA GLY A 45 4.82 8.44 -2.89
C GLY A 45 3.85 8.13 -1.74
N ALA A 46 3.06 7.05 -1.81
CA ALA A 46 2.08 6.74 -0.78
C ALA A 46 2.76 6.42 0.58
N ASN A 47 2.13 6.90 1.65
CA ASN A 47 2.57 6.66 3.02
C ASN A 47 1.77 5.50 3.64
N LEU A 48 2.38 4.32 3.74
CA LEU A 48 1.84 3.09 4.32
C LEU A 48 2.55 2.72 5.63
N ALA A 49 3.20 3.68 6.30
CA ALA A 49 3.97 3.41 7.50
C ALA A 49 3.08 2.73 8.57
N GLY A 50 3.51 1.57 9.08
CA GLY A 50 2.77 0.78 10.06
C GLY A 50 1.45 0.17 9.56
N ALA A 51 1.16 0.20 8.25
CA ALA A 51 -0.05 -0.39 7.70
C ALA A 51 -0.03 -1.92 7.81
N ASP A 52 -1.21 -2.52 8.03
CA ASP A 52 -1.39 -3.97 7.95
C ASP A 52 -1.78 -4.36 6.52
N LEU A 53 -0.83 -4.89 5.76
CA LEU A 53 -0.99 -5.39 4.38
C LEU A 53 -0.99 -6.93 4.34
N THR A 54 -1.27 -7.60 5.48
CA THR A 54 -1.28 -9.06 5.56
C THR A 54 -2.19 -9.65 4.48
N LYS A 55 -1.66 -10.55 3.64
CA LYS A 55 -2.37 -11.18 2.50
C LYS A 55 -2.93 -10.22 1.45
N ALA A 56 -2.54 -8.94 1.46
CA ALA A 56 -2.95 -8.00 0.43
C ALA A 56 -2.41 -8.42 -0.95
N ASN A 57 -3.19 -8.20 -2.00
CA ASN A 57 -2.73 -8.38 -3.37
C ASN A 57 -2.29 -7.05 -3.95
N LEU A 58 -0.97 -6.84 -4.00
CA LEU A 58 -0.28 -5.67 -4.52
C LEU A 58 0.31 -5.92 -5.91
N THR A 59 -0.16 -6.95 -6.64
CA THR A 59 0.40 -7.33 -7.94
C THR A 59 0.44 -6.13 -8.89
N GLY A 60 1.62 -5.83 -9.45
CA GLY A 60 1.81 -4.78 -10.44
C GLY A 60 1.59 -3.34 -9.93
N THR A 61 1.60 -3.09 -8.61
CA THR A 61 1.48 -1.73 -8.06
C THR A 61 2.73 -0.90 -8.30
N ASN A 62 2.55 0.40 -8.52
CA ASN A 62 3.65 1.37 -8.44
C ASN A 62 3.70 1.95 -7.01
N ILE A 63 4.71 1.60 -6.22
CA ILE A 63 4.96 2.15 -4.87
C ILE A 63 6.35 2.83 -4.84
N ILE A 64 6.78 3.38 -5.99
CA ILE A 64 8.03 4.14 -6.08
C ILE A 64 7.98 5.32 -5.12
N ASN A 65 9.08 5.56 -4.40
CA ASN A 65 9.20 6.58 -3.35
C ASN A 65 8.18 6.43 -2.19
N GLY A 66 7.48 5.30 -2.07
CA GLY A 66 6.51 5.07 -1.00
C GLY A 66 7.18 4.77 0.35
N ASN A 67 6.44 4.97 1.44
CA ASN A 67 6.88 4.63 2.79
C ASN A 67 6.14 3.41 3.32
N LEU A 68 6.80 2.24 3.40
CA LEU A 68 6.28 1.01 4.02
C LEU A 68 6.99 0.69 5.34
N SER A 69 7.64 1.67 5.98
CA SER A 69 8.34 1.41 7.24
C SER A 69 7.39 0.85 8.29
N ASN A 70 7.83 -0.16 9.04
CA ASN A 70 7.02 -0.86 10.03
C ASN A 70 5.73 -1.53 9.50
N ALA A 71 5.51 -1.60 8.18
CA ALA A 71 4.32 -2.22 7.63
C ALA A 71 4.38 -3.75 7.75
N ASN A 72 3.22 -4.39 7.95
CA ASN A 72 3.12 -5.85 7.96
C ASN A 72 2.71 -6.36 6.58
N LEU A 73 3.64 -6.96 5.84
CA LEU A 73 3.46 -7.52 4.50
C LEU A 73 3.38 -9.05 4.51
N LEU A 74 3.11 -9.67 5.67
CA LEU A 74 3.03 -11.13 5.80
C LEU A 74 2.07 -11.71 4.74
N ALA A 75 2.58 -12.62 3.91
CA ALA A 75 1.86 -13.25 2.80
C ALA A 75 1.25 -12.28 1.76
N ALA A 76 1.71 -11.02 1.70
CA ALA A 76 1.31 -10.09 0.65
C ALA A 76 1.91 -10.52 -0.70
N ASN A 77 1.14 -10.36 -1.78
CA ASN A 77 1.62 -10.63 -3.14
C ASN A 77 2.14 -9.34 -3.78
N LEU A 78 3.46 -9.23 -3.89
CA LEU A 78 4.17 -8.10 -4.50
C LEU A 78 4.67 -8.40 -5.92
N THR A 79 4.11 -9.43 -6.59
CA THR A 79 4.59 -9.82 -7.92
C THR A 79 4.47 -8.66 -8.91
N GLY A 80 5.60 -8.26 -9.49
CA GLY A 80 5.66 -7.15 -10.45
C GLY A 80 5.42 -5.77 -9.85
N SER A 81 5.38 -5.61 -8.52
CA SER A 81 5.30 -4.30 -7.89
C SER A 81 6.62 -3.53 -8.06
N GLU A 82 6.51 -2.23 -8.33
CA GLU A 82 7.65 -1.31 -8.40
C GLU A 82 7.87 -0.65 -7.04
N LEU A 83 9.04 -0.87 -6.44
CA LEU A 83 9.40 -0.42 -5.08
C LEU A 83 10.69 0.43 -5.08
N GLN A 84 11.06 1.02 -6.22
CA GLN A 84 12.30 1.82 -6.28
C GLN A 84 12.22 2.98 -5.27
N ASN A 85 13.27 3.14 -4.47
CA ASN A 85 13.36 4.10 -3.36
C ASN A 85 12.28 3.95 -2.26
N ALA A 86 11.52 2.85 -2.23
CA ALA A 86 10.57 2.62 -1.17
C ALA A 86 11.28 2.39 0.17
N ASN A 87 10.78 3.01 1.24
CA ASN A 87 11.29 2.76 2.58
C ASN A 87 10.65 1.49 3.15
N LEU A 88 11.43 0.43 3.33
CA LEU A 88 11.01 -0.86 3.90
C LEU A 88 11.63 -1.12 5.29
N LEU A 89 12.14 -0.08 5.97
CA LEU A 89 12.73 -0.23 7.30
C LEU A 89 11.74 -0.89 8.26
N GLU A 90 12.15 -1.99 8.90
CA GLU A 90 11.33 -2.76 9.85
C GLU A 90 10.02 -3.34 9.27
N ALA A 91 9.86 -3.36 7.95
CA ALA A 91 8.71 -4.02 7.33
C ALA A 91 8.78 -5.54 7.52
N ASN A 92 7.67 -6.16 7.93
CA ASN A 92 7.59 -7.61 8.09
C ASN A 92 7.24 -8.29 6.75
N LEU A 93 8.19 -9.01 6.15
CA LEU A 93 8.04 -9.66 4.84
C LEU A 93 7.88 -11.19 4.89
N THR A 94 8.11 -11.82 6.05
CA THR A 94 8.23 -13.28 6.20
C THR A 94 7.18 -13.87 7.12
#